data_AF-A0A959EYW9-F1
#
_entry.id   AF-A0A959EYW9-F1
#
_cell.length_a   1.000
_cell.length_b   1.000
_cell.length_c   1.000
_cell.angle_alpha   90.00
_cell.angle_beta   90.00
_cell.angle_gamma   90.00
#
_symmetry.space_group_name_H-M   'P 1'
#
loop_
_entity.id
_entity.type
_entity.pdbx_description
1 polymer ?
#
loop_
_entity_poly.entity_id
_entity_poly.type
_entity_poly.pdbx_seq_one_letter_code
_entity_poly.pdbx_strand_id
1 'polypeptide(L)'
;MRIRLFFASLLSLALALSFIACEGDQGPIGPSGPIGPAGPTGPEGQNGAENCLDCHGNSQLITSKVFQWENSVHLLGGHYDRNDASCAVCHTSQGFLEVVGTGATAAAAAIEDPLPPNCYSCHQIHQTYTEADWALTSTEPFTFWVGGETADIGAGNLCLNCHQA
;
A
#
# COMPACT_ATOMS: atom_id res chain seq x y z
N MET A 1 85.84 -12.32 49.46
CA MET A 1 84.41 -11.94 49.38
C MET A 1 83.93 -11.67 47.95
N ARG A 2 84.72 -11.05 47.07
CA ARG A 2 84.32 -10.67 45.70
C ARG A 2 84.07 -11.83 44.71
N ILE A 3 84.78 -12.96 44.84
CA ILE A 3 84.65 -14.13 43.93
C ILE A 3 83.37 -14.95 44.21
N ARG A 4 82.92 -15.04 45.47
CA ARG A 4 81.69 -15.77 45.83
C ARG A 4 80.41 -15.07 45.36
N LEU A 5 80.42 -13.72 45.34
CA LEU A 5 79.31 -12.92 44.83
C LEU A 5 79.21 -12.99 43.29
N PHE A 6 80.33 -13.09 42.59
CA PHE A 6 80.36 -13.30 41.13
C PHE A 6 79.79 -14.66 40.71
N PHE A 7 80.17 -15.74 41.40
CA PHE A 7 79.63 -17.08 41.13
C PHE A 7 78.15 -17.20 41.48
N ALA A 8 77.71 -16.58 42.59
CA ALA A 8 76.31 -16.52 42.94
C ALA A 8 75.49 -15.74 41.91
N SER A 9 76.00 -14.60 41.41
CA SER A 9 75.31 -13.80 40.40
C SER A 9 75.26 -14.48 39.03
N LEU A 10 76.30 -15.22 38.62
CA LEU A 10 76.30 -15.99 37.37
C LEU A 10 75.33 -17.18 37.43
N LEU A 11 75.26 -17.85 38.59
CA LEU A 11 74.35 -18.98 38.80
C LEU A 11 72.89 -18.52 38.84
N SER A 12 72.60 -17.37 39.46
CA SER A 12 71.25 -16.77 39.44
C SER A 12 70.82 -16.33 38.04
N LEU A 13 71.75 -15.79 37.23
CA LEU A 13 71.46 -15.38 35.86
C LEU A 13 71.25 -16.61 34.95
N ALA A 14 72.08 -17.64 35.07
CA ALA A 14 71.91 -18.90 34.32
C ALA A 14 70.61 -19.62 34.68
N LEU A 15 70.21 -19.62 35.96
CA LEU A 15 68.93 -20.20 36.38
C LEU A 15 67.74 -19.39 35.84
N ALA A 16 67.83 -18.05 35.80
CA ALA A 16 66.78 -17.20 35.23
C ALA A 16 66.61 -17.38 33.71
N LEU A 17 67.70 -17.55 32.95
CA LEU A 17 67.64 -17.83 31.51
C LEU A 17 67.08 -19.23 31.19
N SER A 18 67.14 -20.18 32.13
CA SER A 18 66.61 -21.53 31.96
C SER A 18 65.07 -21.59 31.96
N PHE A 19 64.39 -20.59 32.52
CA PHE A 19 62.92 -20.54 32.60
C PHE A 19 62.26 -19.79 31.45
N ILE A 20 63.02 -19.11 30.59
CA ILE A 20 62.50 -18.34 29.43
C ILE A 20 62.50 -19.18 28.14
N ALA A 21 63.22 -20.30 28.12
CA ALA A 21 63.42 -21.12 26.91
C ALA A 21 62.29 -22.13 26.60
N CYS A 22 61.12 -22.03 27.24
CA CYS A 22 60.02 -23.00 27.08
C CYS A 22 58.70 -22.37 26.64
N GLU A 23 58.73 -21.27 25.90
CA GLU A 23 57.54 -20.81 25.15
C GLU A 23 57.59 -21.50 23.78
N GLY A 24 56.90 -22.63 23.64
CA GLY A 24 56.74 -23.29 22.33
C GLY A 24 55.90 -22.40 21.39
N ASP A 25 56.10 -22.55 20.09
CA ASP A 25 55.34 -21.81 19.08
C ASP A 25 53.82 -21.95 19.32
N GLN A 26 53.08 -20.86 19.17
CA GLN A 26 51.63 -20.88 19.26
C GLN A 26 51.10 -21.92 18.27
N GLY A 27 50.35 -22.91 18.77
CA GLY A 27 49.80 -23.98 17.96
C GLY A 27 48.92 -23.46 16.81
N PRO A 28 48.72 -24.26 15.75
CA PRO A 28 47.90 -23.85 14.62
C PRO A 28 46.49 -23.51 15.08
N ILE A 29 45.88 -22.51 14.43
CA ILE A 29 44.47 -22.17 14.64
C ILE A 29 43.63 -23.41 14.35
N GLY A 30 42.74 -23.76 15.28
CA GLY A 30 41.83 -24.90 15.14
C GLY A 30 40.91 -24.76 13.91
N PRO A 31 40.36 -25.87 13.40
CA PRO A 31 39.45 -25.82 12.26
C PRO A 31 38.23 -24.95 12.59
N SER A 32 37.69 -24.25 11.58
CA SER A 32 36.40 -23.58 11.72
C SER A 32 35.32 -24.58 12.16
N GLY A 33 34.45 -24.12 13.07
CA GLY A 33 33.29 -24.90 13.50
C GLY A 33 32.34 -25.22 12.35
N PRO A 34 31.48 -26.24 12.51
CA PRO A 34 30.48 -26.58 11.50
C PRO A 34 29.52 -25.40 11.26
N ILE A 35 29.03 -25.29 10.02
CA ILE A 35 27.95 -24.35 9.69
C ILE A 35 26.72 -24.71 10.54
N GLY A 36 26.05 -23.69 11.10
CA GLY A 36 24.83 -23.87 11.88
C GLY A 36 23.67 -24.44 11.04
N PRO A 37 22.62 -24.98 11.70
CA PRO A 37 21.46 -25.47 10.97
C PRO A 37 20.79 -24.36 10.16
N ALA A 38 20.15 -24.73 9.05
CA ALA A 38 19.28 -23.82 8.31
C ALA A 38 18.18 -23.28 9.24
N GLY A 39 17.80 -22.01 9.05
CA GLY A 39 16.68 -21.39 9.76
C GLY A 39 15.34 -22.05 9.38
N PRO A 40 14.28 -21.81 10.17
CA PRO A 40 12.94 -22.31 9.85
C PRO A 40 12.44 -21.71 8.53
N THR A 41 11.61 -22.46 7.80
CA THR A 41 10.84 -21.93 6.67
C THR A 41 9.95 -20.78 7.16
N GLY A 42 9.86 -19.71 6.37
CA GLY A 42 8.93 -18.61 6.64
C GLY A 42 7.46 -19.05 6.58
N PRO A 43 6.52 -18.23 7.07
CA PRO A 43 5.10 -18.50 6.91
C PRO A 43 4.70 -18.56 5.43
N GLU A 44 3.64 -19.30 5.13
CA GLU A 44 3.02 -19.29 3.80
C GLU A 44 2.52 -17.87 3.47
N GLY A 45 2.63 -17.47 2.19
CA GLY A 45 2.10 -16.19 1.72
C GLY A 45 0.57 -16.19 1.73
N GLN A 46 -0.04 -15.01 1.88
CA GLN A 46 -1.49 -14.88 1.72
C GLN A 46 -1.91 -15.21 0.28
N ASN A 47 -3.05 -15.86 0.11
CA ASN A 47 -3.62 -16.08 -1.21
C ASN A 47 -4.16 -14.76 -1.78
N GLY A 48 -3.45 -14.19 -2.75
CA GLY A 48 -3.85 -12.92 -3.38
C GLY A 48 -5.20 -12.95 -4.11
N ALA A 49 -5.79 -14.13 -4.34
CA ALA A 49 -7.07 -14.28 -5.01
C ALA A 49 -8.29 -14.29 -4.06
N GLU A 50 -8.08 -14.43 -2.75
CA GLU A 50 -9.19 -14.63 -1.79
C GLU A 50 -10.15 -13.44 -1.79
N ASN A 51 -9.63 -12.22 -1.69
CA ASN A 51 -10.45 -11.00 -1.68
C ASN A 51 -10.96 -10.60 -3.08
N CYS A 52 -10.33 -11.09 -4.15
CA CYS A 52 -10.75 -10.75 -5.51
C CYS A 52 -12.14 -11.32 -5.82
N LEU A 53 -12.47 -12.49 -5.27
CA LEU A 53 -13.73 -13.18 -5.52
C LEU A 53 -14.93 -12.57 -4.80
N ASP A 54 -14.69 -11.71 -3.80
CA ASP A 54 -15.77 -10.95 -3.15
C ASP A 54 -16.47 -10.00 -4.13
N CYS A 55 -15.69 -9.46 -5.09
CA CYS A 55 -16.17 -8.51 -6.10
C CYS A 55 -16.24 -9.12 -7.52
N HIS A 56 -15.31 -10.00 -7.89
CA HIS A 56 -15.25 -10.63 -9.23
C HIS A 56 -15.85 -12.05 -9.27
N GLY A 57 -16.49 -12.47 -8.17
CA GLY A 57 -17.26 -13.70 -8.13
C GLY A 57 -18.69 -13.52 -8.68
N ASN A 58 -19.40 -14.64 -8.82
CA ASN A 58 -20.81 -14.66 -9.25
C ASN A 58 -21.76 -14.77 -8.05
N SER A 59 -21.47 -14.06 -6.96
CA SER A 59 -22.35 -14.05 -5.80
C SER A 59 -23.68 -13.37 -6.15
N GLN A 60 -24.76 -13.75 -5.45
CA GLN A 60 -26.06 -13.09 -5.63
C GLN A 60 -25.99 -11.59 -5.36
N LEU A 61 -25.15 -11.18 -4.40
CA LEU A 61 -24.94 -9.77 -4.07
C LEU A 61 -24.41 -9.01 -5.28
N ILE A 62 -23.25 -9.39 -5.82
CA ILE A 62 -22.62 -8.70 -6.96
C ILE A 62 -23.52 -8.76 -8.19
N THR A 63 -24.08 -9.93 -8.50
CA THR A 63 -24.99 -10.11 -9.64
C THR A 63 -26.18 -9.16 -9.56
N SER A 64 -26.78 -9.00 -8.37
CA SER A 64 -27.91 -8.08 -8.18
C SER A 64 -27.54 -6.60 -8.38
N LYS A 65 -26.33 -6.20 -7.96
CA LYS A 65 -25.84 -4.82 -8.11
C LYS A 65 -25.51 -4.49 -9.55
N VAL A 66 -24.84 -5.40 -10.26
CA VAL A 66 -24.58 -5.26 -11.70
C VAL A 66 -25.90 -5.15 -12.46
N PHE A 67 -26.86 -6.04 -12.20
CA PHE A 67 -28.18 -5.98 -12.85
C PHE A 67 -28.91 -4.65 -12.60
N GLN A 68 -28.89 -4.14 -11.37
CA GLN A 68 -29.50 -2.84 -11.03
C GLN A 68 -28.84 -1.69 -11.79
N TRP A 69 -27.50 -1.66 -11.84
CA TRP A 69 -26.78 -0.63 -12.58
C TRP A 69 -27.04 -0.72 -14.09
N GLU A 70 -27.00 -1.93 -14.66
CA GLU A 70 -27.23 -2.16 -16.09
C GLU A 70 -28.64 -1.73 -16.55
N ASN A 71 -29.61 -1.76 -15.63
CA ASN A 71 -30.99 -1.34 -15.87
C ASN A 71 -31.29 0.07 -15.35
N SER A 72 -30.26 0.86 -15.00
CA SER A 72 -30.41 2.24 -14.54
C SER A 72 -30.23 3.25 -15.68
N VAL A 73 -30.73 4.48 -15.47
CA VAL A 73 -30.49 5.60 -16.40
C VAL A 73 -29.03 6.02 -16.47
N HIS A 74 -28.20 5.66 -15.49
CA HIS A 74 -26.76 5.93 -15.53
C HIS A 74 -26.07 5.17 -16.67
N LEU A 75 -26.50 3.94 -16.95
CA LEU A 75 -26.02 3.19 -18.12
C LEU A 75 -26.86 3.48 -19.37
N LEU A 76 -28.19 3.42 -19.25
CA LEU A 76 -29.10 3.46 -20.40
C LEU A 76 -29.37 4.86 -20.94
N GLY A 77 -28.95 5.92 -20.23
CA GLY A 77 -29.23 7.31 -20.58
C GLY A 77 -28.54 7.82 -21.85
N GLY A 78 -27.55 7.11 -22.39
CA GLY A 78 -27.05 7.34 -23.75
C GLY A 78 -26.29 8.64 -23.99
N HIS A 79 -25.66 9.23 -22.96
CA HIS A 79 -24.95 10.51 -23.05
C HIS A 79 -23.49 10.44 -22.57
N TYR A 80 -22.89 9.25 -22.57
CA TYR A 80 -21.49 9.07 -22.16
C TYR A 80 -20.47 9.71 -23.13
N ASP A 81 -20.92 10.06 -24.34
CA ASP A 81 -20.16 10.82 -25.34
C ASP A 81 -20.10 12.32 -25.03
N ARG A 82 -20.83 12.79 -24.02
CA ARG A 82 -20.75 14.17 -23.51
C ARG A 82 -19.53 14.35 -22.62
N ASN A 83 -18.36 14.24 -23.25
CA ASN A 83 -17.05 14.20 -22.62
C ASN A 83 -16.30 15.54 -22.65
N ASP A 84 -16.89 16.61 -23.20
CA ASP A 84 -16.28 17.94 -23.09
C ASP A 84 -16.24 18.40 -21.63
N ALA A 85 -15.34 19.35 -21.32
CA ALA A 85 -15.09 19.82 -19.96
C ALA A 85 -16.35 20.20 -19.17
N SER A 86 -17.36 20.76 -19.83
CA SER A 86 -18.58 21.25 -19.16
C SER A 86 -19.63 20.16 -18.92
N CYS A 87 -19.67 19.14 -19.78
CA CYS A 87 -20.64 18.05 -19.66
C CYS A 87 -20.08 16.82 -18.94
N ALA A 88 -18.76 16.60 -19.02
CA ALA A 88 -18.07 15.45 -18.47
C ALA A 88 -18.28 15.29 -16.96
N VAL A 89 -18.50 16.40 -16.26
CA VAL A 89 -18.74 16.48 -14.81
C VAL A 89 -19.92 15.63 -14.33
N CYS A 90 -20.92 15.40 -15.19
CA CYS A 90 -22.07 14.57 -14.88
C CYS A 90 -22.14 13.31 -15.77
N HIS A 91 -21.68 13.42 -17.01
CA HIS A 91 -21.90 12.40 -18.03
C HIS A 91 -20.78 11.38 -18.17
N THR A 92 -19.64 11.62 -17.52
CA THR A 92 -18.52 10.67 -17.51
C THR A 92 -18.13 10.35 -16.07
N SER A 93 -17.74 9.11 -15.82
CA SER A 93 -17.22 8.70 -14.51
C SER A 93 -15.96 9.50 -14.14
N GLN A 94 -15.08 9.72 -15.11
CA GLN A 94 -13.80 10.37 -14.89
C GLN A 94 -13.97 11.86 -14.57
N GLY A 95 -14.77 12.58 -15.36
CA GLY A 95 -15.06 13.99 -15.11
C GLY A 95 -15.80 14.21 -13.79
N PHE A 96 -16.73 13.31 -13.45
CA PHE A 96 -17.41 13.32 -12.14
C PHE A 96 -16.43 13.19 -10.97
N LEU A 97 -15.54 12.19 -11.00
CA LEU A 97 -14.54 11.98 -9.95
C LEU A 97 -13.58 13.17 -9.82
N GLU A 98 -13.22 13.80 -10.94
CA GLU A 98 -12.39 15.00 -10.95
C GLU A 98 -13.07 16.16 -10.20
N VAL A 99 -14.34 16.45 -10.50
CA VAL A 99 -15.04 17.57 -9.84
C VAL A 99 -15.37 17.28 -8.38
N VAL A 100 -15.67 16.03 -8.03
CA VAL A 100 -15.83 15.61 -6.63
C VAL A 100 -14.54 15.83 -5.84
N GLY A 101 -13.38 15.54 -6.44
CA GLY A 101 -12.07 15.72 -5.78
C GLY A 101 -11.60 17.17 -5.71
N THR A 102 -11.95 18.00 -6.68
CA THR A 102 -11.45 19.39 -6.78
C THR A 102 -12.44 20.44 -6.29
N GLY A 103 -13.74 20.12 -6.23
CA GLY A 103 -14.81 21.09 -5.99
C GLY A 103 -15.07 22.02 -7.19
N ALA A 104 -14.48 21.74 -8.36
CA ALA A 104 -14.72 22.52 -9.57
C ALA A 104 -16.12 22.23 -10.16
N THR A 105 -16.58 23.11 -11.05
CA THR A 105 -17.86 22.94 -11.77
C THR A 105 -17.70 22.53 -13.23
N ALA A 106 -16.45 22.28 -13.65
CA ALA A 106 -16.06 21.79 -14.96
C ALA A 106 -14.81 20.91 -14.80
N ALA A 107 -14.66 19.90 -15.65
CA ALA A 107 -13.40 19.18 -15.78
C ALA A 107 -12.33 20.08 -16.40
N ALA A 108 -11.06 19.80 -16.14
CA ALA A 108 -9.94 20.58 -16.65
C ALA A 108 -9.79 20.49 -18.17
N ALA A 109 -10.24 19.39 -18.77
CA ALA A 109 -10.21 19.14 -20.20
C ALA A 109 -11.32 18.14 -20.60
N ALA A 110 -11.40 17.84 -21.91
CA ALA A 110 -12.26 16.76 -22.37
C ALA A 110 -11.71 15.40 -21.89
N ILE A 111 -12.62 14.46 -21.60
CA ILE A 111 -12.29 13.12 -21.11
C ILE A 111 -12.09 12.18 -22.28
N GLU A 112 -10.87 11.67 -22.43
CA GLU A 112 -10.56 10.58 -23.37
C GLU A 112 -11.03 9.23 -22.81
N ASP A 113 -11.47 8.34 -23.71
CA ASP A 113 -12.06 7.03 -23.38
C ASP A 113 -13.13 7.11 -22.26
N PRO A 114 -14.18 7.92 -22.44
CA PRO A 114 -15.14 8.20 -21.39
C PRO A 114 -15.94 6.96 -21.02
N LEU A 115 -16.07 6.70 -19.72
CA LEU A 115 -17.01 5.71 -19.20
C LEU A 115 -18.28 6.43 -18.74
N PRO A 116 -19.48 5.86 -18.97
CA PRO A 116 -20.69 6.34 -18.30
C PRO A 116 -20.53 6.26 -16.78
N PRO A 117 -21.35 6.99 -16.00
CA PRO A 117 -21.41 6.82 -14.55
C PRO A 117 -21.57 5.35 -14.17
N ASN A 118 -20.68 4.85 -13.33
CA ASN A 118 -20.50 3.43 -13.05
C ASN A 118 -20.05 3.20 -11.60
N CYS A 119 -19.68 1.96 -11.27
CA CYS A 119 -19.25 1.58 -9.92
C CYS A 119 -18.12 2.47 -9.37
N TYR A 120 -17.13 2.83 -10.19
CA TYR A 120 -16.00 3.68 -9.81
C TYR A 120 -16.42 5.13 -9.55
N SER A 121 -17.51 5.60 -10.17
CA SER A 121 -18.05 6.94 -9.88
C SER A 121 -18.52 7.02 -8.43
N CYS A 122 -19.15 5.94 -7.94
CA CYS A 122 -19.77 5.92 -6.63
C CYS A 122 -18.84 5.37 -5.53
N HIS A 123 -18.06 4.35 -5.84
CA HIS A 123 -17.31 3.56 -4.87
C HIS A 123 -15.81 3.60 -5.14
N GLN A 124 -15.02 3.45 -4.08
CA GLN A 124 -13.55 3.44 -4.11
C GLN A 124 -12.98 2.10 -4.64
N ILE A 125 -13.55 1.57 -5.72
CA ILE A 125 -13.21 0.26 -6.26
C ILE A 125 -11.72 0.17 -6.65
N HIS A 126 -11.07 -0.93 -6.25
CA HIS A 126 -9.67 -1.28 -6.51
C HIS A 126 -8.62 -0.35 -5.88
N GLN A 127 -8.92 0.23 -4.72
CA GLN A 127 -7.94 1.00 -3.95
C GLN A 127 -7.21 0.14 -2.93
N THR A 128 -7.95 -0.65 -2.15
CA THR A 128 -7.42 -1.55 -1.13
C THR A 128 -7.59 -3.02 -1.47
N TYR A 129 -8.44 -3.36 -2.45
CA TYR A 129 -8.79 -4.74 -2.81
C TYR A 129 -9.41 -5.50 -1.62
N THR A 130 -10.22 -4.80 -0.83
CA THR A 130 -10.98 -5.34 0.32
C THR A 130 -12.39 -4.77 0.32
N GLU A 131 -13.25 -5.19 1.24
CA GLU A 131 -14.60 -4.63 1.40
C GLU A 131 -14.62 -3.10 1.59
N ALA A 132 -13.50 -2.49 2.02
CA ALA A 132 -13.38 -1.04 2.13
C ALA A 132 -13.54 -0.31 0.79
N ASP A 133 -13.29 -0.98 -0.34
CA ASP A 133 -13.51 -0.45 -1.69
C ASP A 133 -14.99 -0.15 -1.98
N TRP A 134 -15.94 -0.65 -1.17
CA TRP A 134 -17.35 -0.28 -1.23
C TRP A 134 -17.66 1.07 -0.57
N ALA A 135 -16.70 1.71 0.09
CA ALA A 135 -16.87 3.06 0.60
C ALA A 135 -17.17 4.03 -0.54
N LEU A 136 -17.98 5.06 -0.27
CA LEU A 136 -18.30 6.08 -1.26
C LEU A 136 -17.06 6.93 -1.58
N THR A 137 -16.95 7.39 -2.82
CA THR A 137 -15.86 8.27 -3.28
C THR A 137 -15.88 9.63 -2.58
N SER A 138 -17.05 10.07 -2.09
CA SER A 138 -17.18 11.19 -1.17
C SER A 138 -18.43 11.05 -0.30
N THR A 139 -18.35 11.56 0.92
CA THR A 139 -19.50 11.79 1.82
C THR A 139 -19.57 13.24 2.29
N GLU A 140 -18.70 14.10 1.76
CA GLU A 140 -18.60 15.50 2.18
C GLU A 140 -19.86 16.28 1.79
N PRO A 141 -20.33 17.22 2.64
CA PRO A 141 -21.44 18.11 2.30
C PRO A 141 -21.24 18.78 0.93
N PHE A 142 -22.34 18.94 0.18
CA PHE A 142 -22.29 19.50 -1.17
C PHE A 142 -22.81 20.94 -1.21
N THR A 143 -22.08 21.81 -1.89
CA THR A 143 -22.50 23.19 -2.18
C THR A 143 -23.08 23.29 -3.58
N PHE A 144 -24.35 23.66 -3.69
CA PHE A 144 -25.04 23.79 -4.97
C PHE A 144 -24.38 24.84 -5.87
N TRP A 145 -24.18 24.52 -7.14
CA TRP A 145 -23.57 25.43 -8.10
C TRP A 145 -24.43 26.67 -8.35
N VAL A 146 -25.75 26.51 -8.20
CA VAL A 146 -26.73 27.59 -8.26
C VAL A 146 -27.23 27.87 -6.84
N GLY A 147 -27.22 29.13 -6.43
CA GLY A 147 -27.65 29.57 -5.09
C GLY A 147 -26.54 29.50 -4.03
N GLY A 148 -25.60 28.56 -4.13
CA GLY A 148 -24.45 28.47 -3.21
C GLY A 148 -24.82 27.93 -1.82
N GLU A 149 -26.04 27.44 -1.65
CA GLU A 149 -26.48 26.77 -0.44
C GLU A 149 -25.67 25.48 -0.24
N THR A 150 -25.43 25.08 1.00
CA THR A 150 -24.78 23.78 1.29
C THR A 150 -25.78 22.82 1.90
N ALA A 151 -25.82 21.60 1.38
CA ALA A 151 -26.63 20.50 1.90
C ALA A 151 -25.74 19.37 2.43
N ASP A 152 -26.18 18.79 3.54
CA ASP A 152 -25.65 17.56 4.09
C ASP A 152 -26.80 16.59 4.36
N ILE A 153 -26.90 15.58 3.52
CA ILE A 153 -27.87 14.47 3.58
C ILE A 153 -27.15 13.13 3.74
N GLY A 154 -25.90 13.14 4.23
CA GLY A 154 -25.09 11.96 4.45
C GLY A 154 -24.64 11.29 3.14
N ALA A 155 -24.92 10.00 2.97
CA ALA A 155 -24.50 9.24 1.78
C ALA A 155 -25.04 9.83 0.46
N GLY A 156 -26.16 10.57 0.50
CA GLY A 156 -26.71 11.25 -0.65
C GLY A 156 -25.90 12.45 -1.12
N ASN A 157 -24.94 12.94 -0.33
CA ASN A 157 -24.11 14.09 -0.71
C ASN A 157 -23.36 13.85 -2.02
N LEU A 158 -22.91 12.61 -2.25
CA LEU A 158 -22.27 12.22 -3.50
C LEU A 158 -23.20 12.46 -4.69
N CYS A 159 -24.47 12.07 -4.55
CA CYS A 159 -25.48 12.20 -5.61
C CYS A 159 -25.75 13.67 -5.97
N LEU A 160 -25.67 14.58 -4.99
CA LEU A 160 -25.89 16.01 -5.20
C LEU A 160 -24.85 16.64 -6.13
N ASN A 161 -23.69 16.03 -6.35
CA ASN A 161 -22.72 16.52 -7.32
C ASN A 161 -23.27 16.52 -8.76
N CYS A 162 -24.24 15.63 -9.07
CA CYS A 162 -24.95 15.61 -10.36
C CYS A 162 -26.42 16.05 -10.24
N HIS A 163 -27.13 15.58 -9.21
CA HIS A 163 -28.56 15.76 -9.05
C HIS A 163 -28.87 16.99 -8.19
N GLN A 164 -28.64 18.16 -8.78
CA GLN A 164 -28.67 19.46 -8.08
C GLN A 164 -30.06 20.13 -8.01
N ALA A 165 -31.13 19.39 -8.32
CA ALA A 165 -32.50 19.91 -8.39
C ALA A 165 -33.50 19.03 -7.62
#